data_AF-A0A2W6D4U7-F1
#
_entry.id   AF-A0A2W6D4U7-F1
#
_cell.length_a   1.000
_cell.length_b   1.000
_cell.length_c   1.000
_cell.angle_alpha   90.00
_cell.angle_beta   90.00
_cell.angle_gamma   90.00
#
_symmetry.space_group_name_H-M   'P 1'
#
loop_
_entity.id
_entity.type
_entity.pdbx_description
1 polymer ?
#
loop_
_entity_poly.entity_id
_entity_poly.type
_entity_poly.pdbx_seq_one_letter_code
_entity_poly.pdbx_strand_id
1 'polypeptide(L)'
;MSTYYLYDAAYAPDLDKVKENGGIAMSVYLTGGYATTCAQPDALHAKGLGVLGNYEEAIDELLYCGRAGGVDIGRRAAEAYLAKGAPGSTGLGIAFSVDVSADPSTFGAIGEAFVGIREGLAGRFVPKVYGEGALIDYLVAHHEVEGLQWLSASTSFPGFNPADPHVGRVQLVGTPVPGTDQDTITNFKGLGIWWPVGSPHAHDNATPLEDDMTPEQAKQLADLHDRLGKIDTMNYAIHNQVAPAVADMRPKVQVLYARDQGGQLDPKELALDLAAALGPDLATQLAAELGTIVTHGAAPA
;
A
#
# COMPACT_ATOMS: atom_id res chain seq x y z
N MET A 1 -15.99 -12.88 28.69
CA MET A 1 -15.13 -12.73 27.49
C MET A 1 -13.92 -11.94 27.92
N SER A 2 -12.72 -12.34 27.52
CA SER A 2 -11.52 -11.54 27.80
C SER A 2 -11.51 -10.34 26.86
N THR A 3 -11.32 -9.15 27.41
CA THR A 3 -11.05 -7.95 26.60
C THR A 3 -9.59 -7.96 26.19
N TYR A 4 -9.32 -7.77 24.90
CA TYR A 4 -7.96 -7.70 24.37
C TYR A 4 -7.61 -6.27 23.99
N TYR A 5 -6.32 -5.93 24.10
CA TYR A 5 -5.83 -4.61 23.78
C TYR A 5 -4.74 -4.65 22.71
N LEU A 6 -4.78 -3.67 21.83
CA LEU A 6 -3.68 -3.31 20.94
C LEU A 6 -3.21 -1.92 21.35
N TYR A 7 -1.90 -1.70 21.40
CA TYR A 7 -1.36 -0.38 21.72
C TYR A 7 -0.86 0.29 20.45
N ASP A 8 -1.43 1.44 20.14
CA ASP A 8 -0.96 2.30 19.07
C ASP A 8 0.19 3.17 19.58
N ALA A 9 1.33 3.14 18.91
CA ALA A 9 2.53 3.78 19.45
C ALA A 9 3.28 4.56 18.38
N ALA A 10 3.09 5.88 18.41
CA ALA A 10 3.92 6.84 17.68
C ALA A 10 5.34 6.97 18.28
N TYR A 11 5.57 6.46 19.49
CA TYR A 11 6.83 6.52 20.23
C TYR A 11 7.31 5.12 20.64
N ALA A 12 8.57 5.00 21.09
CA ALA A 12 9.12 3.74 21.61
C ALA A 12 8.54 3.45 23.02
N PRO A 13 7.57 2.54 23.16
CA PRO A 13 6.91 2.30 24.43
C PRO A 13 7.66 1.25 25.24
N ASP A 14 7.36 1.20 26.53
CA ASP A 14 7.81 0.12 27.40
C ASP A 14 7.00 -1.15 27.10
N LEU A 15 7.60 -2.09 26.36
CA LEU A 15 6.93 -3.31 25.92
C LEU A 15 6.54 -4.24 27.08
N ASP A 16 7.25 -4.16 28.20
CA ASP A 16 6.87 -4.93 29.40
C ASP A 16 5.59 -4.36 30.00
N LYS A 17 5.44 -3.04 30.06
CA LYS A 17 4.18 -2.41 30.46
C LYS A 17 3.03 -2.71 29.50
N VAL A 18 3.29 -2.78 28.19
CA VAL A 18 2.27 -3.21 27.21
C VAL A 18 1.73 -4.58 27.57
N LYS A 19 2.61 -5.55 27.89
CA LYS A 19 2.21 -6.89 28.31
C LYS A 19 1.49 -6.91 29.66
N GLU A 20 2.01 -6.21 30.65
CA GLU A 20 1.42 -6.11 31.99
C GLU A 20 0.00 -5.54 31.95
N ASN A 21 -0.29 -4.63 31.02
CA ASN A 21 -1.60 -4.03 30.83
C ASN A 21 -2.50 -4.80 29.84
N GLY A 22 -2.16 -6.05 29.51
CA GLY A 22 -3.00 -6.93 28.70
C GLY A 22 -2.94 -6.68 27.20
N GLY A 23 -1.92 -5.94 26.73
CA GLY A 23 -1.63 -5.79 25.31
C GLY A 23 -1.26 -7.13 24.68
N ILE A 24 -1.95 -7.48 23.60
CA ILE A 24 -1.64 -8.66 22.79
C ILE A 24 -0.92 -8.29 21.50
N ALA A 25 -1.10 -7.08 21.00
CA ALA A 25 -0.48 -6.58 19.77
C ALA A 25 -0.14 -5.10 19.88
N MET A 26 0.60 -4.59 18.91
CA MET A 26 0.87 -3.16 18.74
C MET A 26 0.77 -2.75 17.27
N SER A 27 0.39 -1.49 17.04
CA SER A 27 0.54 -0.89 15.73
C SER A 27 2.03 -0.59 15.49
N VAL A 28 2.44 -0.61 14.23
CA VAL A 28 3.79 -0.26 13.80
C VAL A 28 3.66 0.71 12.65
N TYR A 29 3.98 1.98 12.90
CA TYR A 29 4.03 3.01 11.87
C TYR A 29 5.06 2.63 10.81
N LEU A 30 4.59 2.53 9.58
CA LEU A 30 5.36 2.10 8.41
C LEU A 30 6.17 3.25 7.81
N THR A 31 5.64 4.47 7.90
CA THR A 31 6.13 5.68 7.26
C THR A 31 5.97 6.91 8.17
N GLY A 32 6.33 8.09 7.67
CA GLY A 32 6.15 9.37 8.38
C GLY A 32 7.17 9.64 9.49
N GLY A 33 6.93 10.73 10.25
CA GLY A 33 7.80 11.16 11.36
C GLY A 33 7.83 10.19 12.55
N TYR A 34 6.85 9.29 12.60
CA TYR A 34 6.71 8.25 13.63
C TYR A 34 7.12 6.86 13.11
N ALA A 35 7.69 6.78 11.90
CA ALA A 35 8.14 5.52 11.31
C ALA A 35 9.02 4.76 12.30
N THR A 36 8.56 3.57 12.65
CA THR A 36 9.28 2.68 13.56
C THR A 36 10.59 2.19 12.92
N THR A 37 11.51 1.68 13.73
CA THR A 37 12.72 1.04 13.18
C THR A 37 12.41 -0.36 12.63
N CYS A 38 13.27 -0.89 11.75
CA CYS A 38 13.14 -2.27 11.27
C CYS A 38 13.29 -3.32 12.40
N ALA A 39 13.90 -2.97 13.53
CA ALA A 39 14.10 -3.89 14.66
C ALA A 39 12.87 -3.98 15.59
N GLN A 40 11.89 -3.08 15.46
CA GLN A 40 10.75 -3.02 16.38
C GLN A 40 9.81 -4.23 16.27
N PRO A 41 9.45 -4.75 15.08
CA PRO A 41 8.65 -5.97 14.98
C PRO A 41 9.29 -7.17 15.68
N ASP A 42 10.60 -7.37 15.53
CA ASP A 42 11.32 -8.45 16.21
C ASP A 42 11.27 -8.29 17.74
N ALA A 43 11.40 -7.06 18.25
CA ALA A 43 11.30 -6.79 19.68
C ALA A 43 9.88 -7.07 20.23
N LEU A 44 8.85 -6.74 19.46
CA LEU A 44 7.45 -7.06 19.78
C LEU A 44 7.24 -8.58 19.79
N HIS A 45 7.70 -9.26 18.75
CA HIS A 45 7.60 -10.71 18.59
C HIS A 45 8.35 -11.47 19.67
N ALA A 46 9.52 -11.00 20.08
CA ALA A 46 10.29 -11.56 21.20
C ALA A 46 9.54 -11.46 22.55
N LYS A 47 8.64 -10.48 22.69
CA LYS A 47 7.71 -10.37 23.82
C LYS A 47 6.42 -11.17 23.61
N GLY A 48 6.23 -11.81 22.46
CA GLY A 48 5.00 -12.51 22.10
C GLY A 48 3.84 -11.57 21.77
N LEU A 49 4.13 -10.34 21.30
CA LEU A 49 3.15 -9.37 20.82
C LEU A 49 2.98 -9.51 19.30
N GLY A 50 1.74 -9.37 18.82
CA GLY A 50 1.46 -9.23 17.38
C GLY A 50 1.76 -7.82 16.85
N VAL A 51 1.85 -7.71 15.53
CA VAL A 51 2.15 -6.47 14.80
C VAL A 51 1.05 -6.16 13.82
N LEU A 52 0.51 -4.95 13.82
CA LEU A 52 -0.38 -4.44 12.78
C LEU A 52 0.27 -3.24 12.09
N GLY A 53 0.42 -3.27 10.77
CA GLY A 53 0.96 -2.14 10.03
C GLY A 53 0.03 -0.92 10.13
N ASN A 54 0.59 0.25 10.39
CA ASN A 54 -0.12 1.52 10.31
C ASN A 54 0.60 2.45 9.32
N TYR A 55 -0.11 2.95 8.31
CA TYR A 55 0.41 3.91 7.35
C TYR A 55 -0.19 5.28 7.64
N GLU A 56 0.69 6.26 7.88
CA GLU A 56 0.33 7.64 8.12
C GLU A 56 1.55 8.55 7.84
N GLU A 57 1.45 9.42 6.84
CA GLU A 57 2.50 10.41 6.54
C GLU A 57 2.05 11.84 6.77
N ALA A 58 0.79 12.14 6.43
CA ALA A 58 0.14 13.40 6.72
C ALA A 58 -1.32 13.16 7.07
N ILE A 59 -1.85 14.01 7.94
CA ILE A 59 -3.17 13.87 8.55
C ILE A 59 -4.31 13.86 7.50
N ASP A 60 -4.12 14.53 6.37
CA ASP A 60 -5.12 14.78 5.33
C ASP A 60 -4.75 14.21 3.95
N GLU A 61 -3.68 13.38 3.85
CA GLU A 61 -3.18 12.87 2.56
C GLU A 61 -4.28 12.17 1.74
N LEU A 62 -5.08 11.33 2.42
CA LEU A 62 -6.13 10.52 1.79
C LEU A 62 -7.37 11.33 1.36
N LEU A 63 -7.51 12.59 1.80
CA LEU A 63 -8.63 13.44 1.39
C LEU A 63 -8.49 13.90 -0.07
N TYR A 64 -7.25 14.02 -0.57
CA TYR A 64 -6.98 14.74 -1.82
C TYR A 64 -6.14 13.96 -2.84
N CYS A 65 -5.52 12.84 -2.45
CA CYS A 65 -4.59 12.12 -3.32
C CYS A 65 -5.29 11.40 -4.49
N GLY A 66 -6.58 11.06 -4.34
CA GLY A 66 -7.37 10.30 -5.31
C GLY A 66 -6.76 8.93 -5.62
N ARG A 67 -7.26 8.26 -6.65
CA ARG A 67 -6.83 6.89 -6.98
C ARG A 67 -5.34 6.76 -7.31
N ALA A 68 -4.79 7.64 -8.14
CA ALA A 68 -3.38 7.57 -8.51
C ALA A 68 -2.45 7.76 -7.30
N GLY A 69 -2.79 8.69 -6.39
CA GLY A 69 -2.07 8.85 -5.14
C GLY A 69 -2.24 7.63 -4.22
N GLY A 70 -3.45 7.07 -4.16
CA GLY A 70 -3.73 5.82 -3.45
C GLY A 70 -2.86 4.65 -3.91
N VAL A 71 -2.64 4.48 -5.22
CA VAL A 71 -1.73 3.45 -5.77
C VAL A 71 -0.31 3.61 -5.23
N ASP A 72 0.20 4.83 -5.22
CA ASP A 72 1.55 5.10 -4.71
C ASP A 72 1.64 4.85 -3.20
N ILE A 73 0.63 5.30 -2.43
CA ILE A 73 0.51 5.04 -0.98
C ILE A 73 0.50 3.54 -0.69
N GLY A 74 -0.35 2.78 -1.37
CA GLY A 74 -0.45 1.33 -1.20
C GLY A 74 0.88 0.64 -1.47
N ARG A 75 1.57 1.00 -2.56
CA ARG A 75 2.89 0.46 -2.91
C ARG A 75 3.92 0.77 -1.82
N ARG A 76 4.02 2.03 -1.38
CA ARG A 76 4.96 2.45 -0.33
C ARG A 76 4.69 1.76 1.00
N ALA A 77 3.42 1.59 1.37
CA ALA A 77 3.03 0.86 2.57
C ALA A 77 3.47 -0.62 2.48
N ALA A 78 3.24 -1.29 1.35
CA ALA A 78 3.67 -2.67 1.14
C ALA A 78 5.20 -2.81 1.21
N GLU A 79 5.94 -1.93 0.52
CA GLU A 79 7.41 -1.90 0.55
C GLU A 79 7.95 -1.69 1.97
N ALA A 80 7.38 -0.73 2.71
CA ALA A 80 7.77 -0.44 4.08
C ALA A 80 7.47 -1.61 5.03
N TYR A 81 6.34 -2.29 4.88
CA TYR A 81 5.99 -3.41 5.74
C TYR A 81 6.88 -4.64 5.48
N LEU A 82 7.17 -4.92 4.20
CA LEU A 82 8.13 -5.95 3.80
C LEU A 82 9.56 -5.64 4.29
N ALA A 83 9.99 -4.38 4.21
CA ALA A 83 11.30 -3.95 4.70
C ALA A 83 11.46 -4.10 6.23
N LYS A 84 10.33 -4.19 6.95
CA LYS A 84 10.26 -4.50 8.39
C LYS A 84 10.16 -6.00 8.69
N GLY A 85 10.23 -6.85 7.67
CA GLY A 85 10.24 -8.31 7.81
C GLY A 85 8.86 -8.96 7.83
N ALA A 86 7.78 -8.21 7.61
CA ALA A 86 6.46 -8.83 7.50
C ALA A 86 6.44 -9.82 6.33
N PRO A 87 5.83 -11.01 6.49
CA PRO A 87 5.67 -11.93 5.37
C PRO A 87 4.79 -11.26 4.32
N GLY A 88 5.16 -11.38 3.04
CA GLY A 88 4.34 -10.90 1.93
C GLY A 88 3.08 -11.74 1.69
N SER A 89 2.55 -12.37 2.74
CA SER A 89 1.47 -13.34 2.67
C SER A 89 0.11 -12.66 2.66
N THR A 90 -0.80 -13.23 1.88
CA THR A 90 -2.18 -12.74 1.76
C THR A 90 -2.88 -12.81 3.12
N GLY A 91 -3.49 -11.69 3.54
CA GLY A 91 -4.35 -11.64 4.73
C GLY A 91 -3.83 -10.79 5.88
N LEU A 92 -2.57 -10.34 5.84
CA LEU A 92 -2.08 -9.33 6.77
C LEU A 92 -2.69 -7.95 6.47
N GLY A 93 -3.09 -7.24 7.52
CA GLY A 93 -3.75 -5.94 7.43
C GLY A 93 -2.75 -4.80 7.49
N ILE A 94 -3.03 -3.72 6.75
CA ILE A 94 -2.39 -2.41 6.95
C ILE A 94 -3.51 -1.40 7.20
N ALA A 95 -3.50 -0.75 8.35
CA ALA A 95 -4.35 0.40 8.61
C ALA A 95 -3.81 1.63 7.91
N PHE A 96 -4.70 2.34 7.21
CA PHE A 96 -4.42 3.63 6.59
C PHE A 96 -5.21 4.69 7.34
N SER A 97 -4.49 5.65 7.92
CA SER A 97 -5.09 6.67 8.78
C SER A 97 -5.81 7.77 8.01
N VAL A 98 -7.09 7.98 8.32
CA VAL A 98 -7.82 9.22 8.07
C VAL A 98 -8.02 9.89 9.43
N ASP A 99 -6.98 10.57 9.92
CA ASP A 99 -6.93 11.15 11.27
C ASP A 99 -7.51 12.58 11.33
N VAL A 100 -8.54 12.82 10.51
CA VAL A 100 -9.28 14.07 10.43
C VAL A 100 -10.77 13.77 10.38
N SER A 101 -11.58 14.73 10.83
CA SER A 101 -13.01 14.64 10.59
C SER A 101 -13.34 14.86 9.12
N ALA A 102 -13.77 13.79 8.46
CA ALA A 102 -14.03 13.78 7.03
C ALA A 102 -15.48 14.21 6.78
N ASP A 103 -15.66 15.36 6.12
CA ASP A 103 -16.98 15.78 5.66
C ASP A 103 -17.55 14.72 4.70
N PRO A 104 -18.84 14.31 4.79
CA PRO A 104 -19.42 13.29 3.91
C PRO A 104 -19.27 13.58 2.41
N SER A 105 -19.12 14.84 2.00
CA SER A 105 -18.83 15.22 0.61
C SER A 105 -17.46 14.76 0.11
N THR A 106 -16.54 14.41 1.01
CA THR A 106 -15.19 13.92 0.69
C THR A 106 -15.09 12.40 0.63
N PHE A 107 -16.11 11.66 1.09
CA PHE A 107 -16.08 10.19 1.16
C PHE A 107 -15.80 9.53 -0.19
N GLY A 108 -16.34 10.07 -1.29
CA GLY A 108 -16.05 9.55 -2.64
C GLY A 108 -14.59 9.72 -3.06
N ALA A 109 -13.94 10.82 -2.66
CA ALA A 109 -12.52 11.03 -2.96
C ALA A 109 -11.61 10.09 -2.15
N ILE A 110 -11.96 9.88 -0.87
CA ILE A 110 -11.29 8.92 0.00
C ILE A 110 -11.49 7.50 -0.54
N GLY A 111 -12.70 7.17 -1.00
CA GLY A 111 -13.01 5.88 -1.61
C GLY A 111 -12.16 5.58 -2.83
N GLU A 112 -12.02 6.53 -3.76
CA GLU A 112 -11.11 6.40 -4.89
C GLU A 112 -9.65 6.21 -4.45
N ALA A 113 -9.21 6.88 -3.38
CA ALA A 113 -7.89 6.64 -2.80
C ALA A 113 -7.77 5.19 -2.28
N PHE A 114 -8.77 4.64 -1.59
CA PHE A 114 -8.75 3.24 -1.13
C PHE A 114 -8.82 2.22 -2.28
N VAL A 115 -9.51 2.52 -3.38
CA VAL A 115 -9.42 1.73 -4.61
C VAL A 115 -7.97 1.69 -5.10
N GLY A 116 -7.32 2.85 -5.16
CA GLY A 116 -5.90 2.95 -5.53
C GLY A 116 -4.98 2.19 -4.57
N ILE A 117 -5.20 2.31 -3.26
CA ILE A 117 -4.42 1.61 -2.23
C ILE A 117 -4.48 0.10 -2.47
N ARG A 118 -5.67 -0.46 -2.69
CA ARG A 118 -5.82 -1.89 -2.97
C ARG A 118 -5.05 -2.32 -4.22
N GLU A 119 -5.06 -1.50 -5.27
CA GLU A 119 -4.25 -1.73 -6.47
C GLU A 119 -2.75 -1.70 -6.16
N GLY A 120 -2.29 -0.71 -5.40
CA GLY A 120 -0.89 -0.56 -4.99
C GLY A 120 -0.40 -1.67 -4.06
N LEU A 121 -1.29 -2.24 -3.23
CA LEU A 121 -1.00 -3.40 -2.39
C LEU A 121 -0.89 -4.70 -3.20
N ALA A 122 -1.40 -4.72 -4.44
CA ALA A 122 -1.34 -5.86 -5.35
C ALA A 122 -1.80 -7.20 -4.72
N GLY A 123 -2.79 -7.15 -3.82
CA GLY A 123 -3.32 -8.31 -3.10
C GLY A 123 -2.40 -8.92 -2.02
N ARG A 124 -1.24 -8.32 -1.75
CA ARG A 124 -0.31 -8.80 -0.71
C ARG A 124 -0.86 -8.57 0.69
N PHE A 125 -1.42 -7.38 0.90
CA PHE A 125 -1.97 -6.96 2.18
C PHE A 125 -3.42 -6.52 2.01
N VAL A 126 -4.20 -6.59 3.10
CA VAL A 126 -5.59 -6.17 3.15
C VAL A 126 -5.64 -4.71 3.64
N PRO A 127 -6.17 -3.77 2.84
CA PRO A 127 -6.32 -2.39 3.31
C PRO A 127 -7.36 -2.33 4.40
N LYS A 128 -7.00 -1.68 5.51
CA LYS A 128 -7.87 -1.34 6.63
C LYS A 128 -7.94 0.18 6.75
N VAL A 129 -9.08 0.71 7.17
CA VAL A 129 -9.20 2.13 7.49
C VAL A 129 -9.11 2.35 9.00
N TYR A 130 -8.36 3.38 9.39
CA TYR A 130 -8.54 4.07 10.66
C TYR A 130 -9.30 5.36 10.40
N GLY A 131 -10.45 5.54 11.05
CA GLY A 131 -11.27 6.73 10.85
C GLY A 131 -12.61 6.68 11.58
N GLU A 132 -13.48 7.60 11.18
CA GLU A 132 -14.82 7.77 11.76
C GLU A 132 -15.80 6.69 11.29
N GLY A 133 -16.82 6.40 12.09
CA GLY A 133 -17.81 5.35 11.81
C GLY A 133 -18.55 5.52 10.47
N ALA A 134 -19.03 6.74 10.17
CA ALA A 134 -19.72 6.99 8.90
C ALA A 134 -18.84 6.77 7.66
N LEU A 135 -17.54 7.04 7.76
CA LEU A 135 -16.58 6.76 6.69
C LEU A 135 -16.37 5.26 6.54
N ILE A 136 -16.20 4.52 7.64
CA ILE A 136 -16.10 3.06 7.63
C ILE A 136 -17.31 2.45 6.92
N ASP A 137 -18.53 2.86 7.30
CA ASP A 137 -19.77 2.38 6.67
C ASP A 137 -19.79 2.65 5.17
N TYR A 138 -19.38 3.86 4.75
CA TYR A 138 -19.29 4.22 3.34
C TYR A 138 -18.33 3.31 2.57
N LEU A 139 -17.08 3.16 3.05
CA LEU A 139 -16.04 2.39 2.36
C LEU A 139 -16.40 0.91 2.27
N VAL A 140 -17.04 0.36 3.31
CA VAL A 140 -17.52 -1.03 3.31
C VAL A 140 -18.69 -1.21 2.34
N ALA A 141 -19.67 -0.31 2.34
CA ALA A 141 -20.83 -0.39 1.44
C ALA A 141 -20.44 -0.31 -0.05
N HIS A 142 -19.32 0.34 -0.37
CA HIS A 142 -18.78 0.46 -1.73
C HIS A 142 -17.70 -0.59 -2.06
N HIS A 143 -17.43 -1.53 -1.15
CA HIS A 143 -16.40 -2.57 -1.30
C HIS A 143 -14.99 -1.99 -1.55
N GLU A 144 -14.64 -0.88 -0.90
CA GLU A 144 -13.32 -0.23 -1.01
C GLU A 144 -12.35 -0.75 0.07
N VAL A 145 -12.90 -1.16 1.22
CA VAL A 145 -12.21 -1.94 2.27
C VAL A 145 -13.01 -3.19 2.63
N GLU A 146 -12.35 -4.19 3.20
CA GLU A 146 -12.98 -5.46 3.60
C GLU A 146 -12.64 -5.87 5.04
N GLY A 147 -13.56 -6.61 5.64
CA GLY A 147 -13.43 -7.15 7.00
C GLY A 147 -13.52 -6.06 8.06
N LEU A 148 -12.75 -6.23 9.13
CA LEU A 148 -12.81 -5.39 10.32
C LEU A 148 -11.87 -4.20 10.24
N GLN A 149 -12.36 -3.03 10.68
CA GLN A 149 -11.71 -1.72 10.61
C GLN A 149 -11.38 -1.16 12.01
N TRP A 150 -10.69 -0.02 12.04
CA TRP A 150 -10.26 0.68 13.25
C TRP A 150 -11.05 1.99 13.42
N LEU A 151 -11.90 2.03 14.44
CA LEU A 151 -12.73 3.19 14.79
C LEU A 151 -11.95 4.18 15.68
N SER A 152 -11.83 5.44 15.27
CA SER A 152 -11.18 6.50 16.07
C SER A 152 -12.17 7.13 17.08
N ALA A 153 -12.14 6.79 18.37
CA ALA A 153 -13.22 7.22 19.27
C ALA A 153 -13.27 8.73 19.56
N SER A 154 -12.17 9.49 19.40
CA SER A 154 -12.16 10.95 19.63
C SER A 154 -12.74 11.75 18.47
N THR A 155 -12.74 11.20 17.26
CA THR A 155 -13.26 11.86 16.04
C THR A 155 -14.55 11.24 15.52
N SER A 156 -15.03 10.09 16.00
CA SER A 156 -16.18 9.30 15.48
C SER A 156 -17.58 9.97 15.44
N PHE A 157 -17.70 11.26 15.14
CA PHE A 157 -18.95 11.94 14.89
C PHE A 157 -19.01 12.47 13.45
N PRO A 158 -20.03 12.09 12.65
CA PRO A 158 -21.15 11.24 13.00
C PRO A 158 -20.82 9.73 12.95
N GLY A 159 -21.51 8.93 13.77
CA GLY A 159 -21.57 7.47 13.58
C GLY A 159 -20.77 6.57 14.52
N PHE A 160 -20.33 7.03 15.70
CA PHE A 160 -19.69 6.16 16.69
C PHE A 160 -20.59 4.98 17.11
N ASN A 161 -20.25 3.78 16.65
CA ASN A 161 -20.86 2.53 17.09
C ASN A 161 -19.79 1.44 17.27
N PRO A 162 -19.26 1.23 18.48
CA PRO A 162 -18.24 0.20 18.73
C PRO A 162 -18.78 -1.23 18.58
N ALA A 163 -20.10 -1.40 18.48
CA ALA A 163 -20.75 -2.68 18.21
C ALA A 163 -21.04 -2.91 16.72
N ASP A 164 -20.57 -2.02 15.83
CA ASP A 164 -20.71 -2.20 14.39
C ASP A 164 -19.98 -3.48 13.93
N PRO A 165 -20.60 -4.32 13.08
CA PRO A 165 -19.98 -5.55 12.61
C PRO A 165 -18.71 -5.35 11.77
N HIS A 166 -18.48 -4.14 11.27
CA HIS A 166 -17.29 -3.75 10.51
C HIS A 166 -16.17 -3.20 11.40
N VAL A 167 -16.39 -3.05 12.71
CA VAL A 167 -15.39 -2.53 13.64
C VAL A 167 -14.75 -3.67 14.43
N GLY A 168 -13.45 -3.87 14.24
CA GLY A 168 -12.65 -4.85 15.01
C GLY A 168 -11.84 -4.23 16.13
N ARG A 169 -11.68 -2.89 16.10
CA ARG A 169 -10.85 -2.15 17.04
C ARG A 169 -11.38 -0.74 17.24
N VAL A 170 -11.32 -0.25 18.47
CA VAL A 170 -11.76 1.09 18.85
C VAL A 170 -10.62 1.77 19.63
N GLN A 171 -10.12 2.88 19.11
CA GLN A 171 -9.11 3.68 19.79
C GLN A 171 -9.72 4.42 20.97
N LEU A 172 -9.12 4.27 22.15
CA LEU A 172 -9.45 5.09 23.31
C LEU A 172 -8.34 6.10 23.51
N VAL A 173 -8.69 7.39 23.60
CA VAL A 173 -7.72 8.43 23.94
C VAL A 173 -7.33 8.29 25.40
N GLY A 174 -6.03 8.16 25.65
CA GLY A 174 -5.46 7.93 26.97
C GLY A 174 -5.13 6.46 27.22
N THR A 175 -4.03 6.23 27.94
CA THR A 175 -3.40 4.91 28.06
C THR A 175 -2.73 4.74 29.43
N PRO A 176 -2.68 3.52 30.01
CA PRO A 176 -1.82 3.22 31.15
C PRO A 176 -0.33 3.10 30.76
N VAL A 177 0.01 3.08 29.46
CA VAL A 177 1.38 2.95 28.94
C VAL A 177 1.81 4.26 28.30
N PRO A 178 2.67 5.08 28.93
CA PRO A 178 3.06 6.38 28.39
C PRO A 178 3.56 6.32 26.93
N GLY A 179 3.11 7.28 26.11
CA GLY A 179 3.50 7.39 24.70
C GLY A 179 2.75 6.44 23.75
N THR A 180 1.57 5.97 24.15
CA THR A 180 0.70 5.13 23.32
C THR A 180 -0.74 5.64 23.35
N ASP A 181 -1.58 5.11 22.47
CA ASP A 181 -3.03 5.07 22.65
C ASP A 181 -3.45 3.61 22.85
N GLN A 182 -4.46 3.38 23.70
CA GLN A 182 -4.94 2.04 23.97
C GLN A 182 -6.15 1.76 23.09
N ASP A 183 -6.05 0.75 22.24
CA ASP A 183 -7.17 0.29 21.46
C ASP A 183 -7.83 -0.92 22.12
N THR A 184 -9.15 -0.85 22.29
CA THR A 184 -9.94 -2.03 22.64
C THR A 184 -10.18 -2.85 21.38
N ILE A 185 -9.80 -4.13 21.40
CA ILE A 185 -10.09 -5.06 20.31
C ILE A 185 -11.44 -5.71 20.58
N THR A 186 -12.42 -5.43 19.71
CA THR A 186 -13.75 -6.05 19.74
C THR A 186 -13.74 -7.41 19.03
N ASN A 187 -12.91 -7.55 18.00
CA ASN A 187 -12.67 -8.82 17.32
C ASN A 187 -11.28 -8.81 16.66
N PHE A 188 -10.35 -9.59 17.23
CA PHE A 188 -8.98 -9.66 16.68
C PHE A 188 -8.91 -10.53 15.41
N LYS A 189 -9.89 -11.43 15.20
CA LYS A 189 -9.96 -12.33 14.05
C LYS A 189 -10.50 -11.53 12.86
N GLY A 190 -9.60 -11.10 11.98
CA GLY A 190 -9.95 -10.29 10.80
C GLY A 190 -9.29 -8.90 10.76
N LEU A 191 -8.50 -8.55 11.80
CA LEU A 191 -7.63 -7.37 11.76
C LEU A 191 -6.37 -7.60 10.91
N GLY A 192 -6.02 -8.85 10.62
CA GLY A 192 -4.81 -9.19 9.84
C GLY A 192 -3.52 -8.92 10.62
N ILE A 193 -3.53 -9.16 11.94
CA ILE A 193 -2.35 -8.98 12.79
C ILE A 193 -1.30 -10.04 12.44
N TRP A 194 -0.05 -9.60 12.26
CA TRP A 194 1.11 -10.45 12.11
C TRP A 194 1.59 -10.96 13.46
N TRP A 195 1.27 -12.22 13.75
CA TRP A 195 1.62 -12.87 15.02
C TRP A 195 3.01 -13.50 15.00
N PRO A 196 3.73 -13.51 16.14
CA PRO A 196 4.95 -14.31 16.27
C PRO A 196 4.61 -15.81 16.25
N VAL A 197 5.56 -16.62 15.79
CA VAL A 197 5.46 -18.08 15.76
C VAL A 197 5.15 -18.61 17.17
N GLY A 198 4.17 -19.51 17.27
CA GLY A 198 3.74 -20.08 18.54
C GLY A 198 2.83 -19.19 19.38
N SER A 199 2.43 -18.01 18.88
CA SER A 199 1.40 -17.20 19.53
C SER A 199 0.09 -17.98 19.63
N PRO A 200 -0.59 -17.99 20.80
CA PRO A 200 -1.91 -18.61 20.92
C PRO A 200 -2.98 -17.89 20.09
N HIS A 201 -2.67 -16.70 19.56
CA HIS A 201 -3.54 -15.91 18.69
C HIS A 201 -3.28 -16.14 17.19
N ALA A 202 -2.22 -16.87 16.83
CA ALA A 202 -1.85 -17.11 15.43
C ALA A 202 -2.82 -18.04 14.69
N HIS A 203 -3.40 -19.01 15.39
CA HIS A 203 -4.19 -20.11 14.81
C HIS A 203 -5.56 -19.72 14.20
N ASP A 204 -5.96 -18.45 14.35
CA ASP A 204 -7.30 -17.98 14.00
C ASP A 204 -7.33 -17.00 12.82
N ASN A 205 -6.17 -16.54 12.36
CA ASN A 205 -6.07 -15.92 11.04
C ASN A 205 -5.99 -17.09 10.06
N ALA A 206 -6.93 -17.17 9.12
CA ALA A 206 -7.07 -18.24 8.12
C ALA A 206 -5.73 -18.97 7.90
N THR A 207 -5.67 -20.25 8.28
CA THR A 207 -4.46 -21.08 8.23
C THR A 207 -3.69 -20.69 6.99
N PRO A 208 -2.53 -20.01 7.13
CA PRO A 208 -1.71 -19.73 5.98
C PRO A 208 -1.48 -21.09 5.33
N LEU A 209 -1.66 -21.19 4.01
CA LEU A 209 -1.17 -22.36 3.26
C LEU A 209 0.30 -22.69 3.63
N GLU A 210 1.01 -21.70 4.19
CA GLU A 210 2.38 -21.70 4.68
C GLU A 210 2.65 -22.63 5.88
N ASP A 211 1.68 -22.90 6.77
CA ASP A 211 1.91 -23.80 7.91
C ASP A 211 2.10 -25.27 7.47
N ASP A 212 1.59 -25.63 6.28
CA ASP A 212 1.77 -26.93 5.63
C ASP A 212 2.84 -26.89 4.52
N MET A 213 3.52 -25.76 4.31
CA MET A 213 4.54 -25.63 3.28
C MET A 213 5.89 -26.15 3.75
N THR A 214 6.54 -26.95 2.90
CA THR A 214 7.95 -27.30 3.10
C THR A 214 8.83 -26.05 2.98
N PRO A 215 10.05 -26.05 3.54
CA PRO A 215 11.00 -24.94 3.37
C PRO A 215 11.23 -24.57 1.90
N GLU A 216 11.26 -25.55 1.00
CA GLU A 216 11.33 -25.34 -0.44
C GLU A 216 10.11 -24.61 -1.00
N GLN A 217 8.89 -24.96 -0.57
CA GLN A 217 7.66 -24.27 -1.00
C GLN A 217 7.63 -22.84 -0.49
N ALA A 218 8.01 -22.60 0.78
CA ALA A 218 8.08 -21.25 1.34
C ALA A 218 9.09 -20.37 0.58
N LYS A 219 10.25 -20.96 0.20
CA LYS A 219 11.25 -20.29 -0.64
C LYS A 219 10.71 -19.96 -2.03
N GLN A 220 9.96 -20.88 -2.65
CA GLN A 220 9.34 -20.65 -3.97
C GLN A 220 8.28 -19.54 -3.91
N LEU A 221 7.46 -19.49 -2.85
CA LEU A 221 6.47 -18.44 -2.66
C LEU A 221 7.14 -17.07 -2.43
N ALA A 222 8.21 -17.03 -1.63
CA ALA A 222 9.00 -15.81 -1.44
C ALA A 222 9.64 -15.31 -2.76
N ASP A 223 10.21 -16.21 -3.57
CA ASP A 223 10.74 -15.87 -4.90
C ASP A 223 9.64 -15.36 -5.84
N LEU A 224 8.44 -15.98 -5.80
CA LEU A 224 7.31 -15.51 -6.58
C LEU A 224 6.85 -14.11 -6.16
N HIS A 225 6.77 -13.83 -4.85
CA HIS A 225 6.44 -12.50 -4.34
C HIS A 225 7.49 -11.44 -4.74
N ASP A 226 8.78 -11.78 -4.72
CA ASP A 226 9.85 -10.89 -5.19
C ASP A 226 9.73 -10.61 -6.70
N ARG A 227 9.47 -11.65 -7.50
CA ARG A 227 9.25 -11.51 -8.95
C ARG A 227 8.02 -10.68 -9.29
N LEU A 228 6.91 -10.90 -8.58
CA LEU A 228 5.71 -10.06 -8.71
C LEU A 228 6.02 -8.61 -8.34
N GLY A 229 6.85 -8.37 -7.31
CA GLY A 229 7.20 -7.00 -6.88
C GLY A 229 7.98 -6.25 -7.94
N LYS A 230 8.88 -6.95 -8.63
CA LYS A 230 9.62 -6.41 -9.77
C LYS A 230 8.71 -6.10 -10.95
N ILE A 231 7.72 -6.95 -11.24
CA ILE A 231 6.71 -6.69 -12.28
C ILE A 231 5.89 -5.45 -11.93
N ASP A 232 5.47 -5.30 -10.68
CA ASP A 232 4.71 -4.12 -10.23
C ASP A 232 5.54 -2.83 -10.36
N THR A 233 6.83 -2.89 -10.00
CA THR A 233 7.76 -1.75 -10.20
C THR A 233 7.93 -1.40 -11.69
N MET A 234 8.02 -2.41 -12.56
CA MET A 234 8.09 -2.19 -14.01
C MET A 234 6.80 -1.59 -14.57
N ASN A 235 5.64 -2.10 -14.15
CA ASN A 235 4.33 -1.55 -14.53
C ASN A 235 4.18 -0.11 -14.07
N TYR A 236 4.67 0.23 -12.87
CA TYR A 236 4.72 1.62 -12.40
C TYR A 236 5.56 2.51 -13.30
N ALA A 237 6.78 2.08 -13.67
CA ALA A 237 7.63 2.83 -14.58
C ALA A 237 6.95 3.04 -15.94
N ILE A 238 6.27 2.00 -16.45
CA ILE A 238 5.49 2.09 -17.68
C ILE A 238 4.34 3.11 -17.54
N HIS A 239 3.53 3.02 -16.49
CA HIS A 239 2.36 3.88 -16.35
C HIS A 239 2.69 5.34 -16.01
N ASN A 240 3.74 5.60 -15.23
CA ASN A 240 4.04 6.94 -14.74
C ASN A 240 5.16 7.65 -15.47
N GLN A 241 6.04 6.92 -16.15
CA GLN A 241 7.15 7.52 -16.91
C GLN A 241 6.93 7.36 -18.42
N VAL A 242 6.53 6.16 -18.86
CA VAL A 242 6.40 5.86 -20.30
C VAL A 242 5.07 6.35 -20.86
N ALA A 243 3.93 6.09 -20.20
CA ALA A 243 2.62 6.44 -20.73
C ALA A 243 2.39 7.96 -20.89
N PRO A 244 2.82 8.84 -19.96
CA PRO A 244 2.76 10.29 -20.16
C PRO A 244 3.68 10.76 -21.29
N ALA A 245 4.88 10.19 -21.40
CA ALA A 245 5.78 10.47 -22.51
C ALA A 245 5.16 10.07 -23.86
N VAL A 246 4.51 8.90 -23.93
CA VAL A 246 3.80 8.44 -25.14
C VAL A 246 2.60 9.33 -25.48
N ALA A 247 1.87 9.80 -24.47
CA ALA A 247 0.76 10.75 -24.67
C ALA A 247 1.26 12.10 -25.20
N ASP A 248 2.40 12.61 -24.71
CA ASP A 248 3.05 13.84 -25.19
C ASP A 248 3.65 13.69 -26.61
N MET A 249 4.15 12.50 -26.96
CA MET A 249 4.68 12.21 -28.29
C MET A 249 3.60 12.13 -29.38
N ARG A 250 2.42 11.61 -29.06
CA ARG A 250 1.34 11.36 -30.03
C ARG A 250 0.96 12.60 -30.88
N PRO A 251 0.69 13.79 -30.33
CA PRO A 251 0.38 14.97 -31.14
C PRO A 251 1.59 15.44 -31.96
N LYS A 252 2.82 15.30 -31.46
CA LYS A 252 4.04 15.68 -32.20
C LYS A 252 4.26 14.80 -33.43
N VAL A 253 4.06 13.50 -33.30
CA VAL A 253 4.11 12.55 -34.43
C VAL A 253 2.99 12.81 -35.43
N GLN A 254 1.78 13.16 -34.96
CA GLN A 254 0.67 13.53 -35.85
C GLN A 254 0.96 14.81 -36.66
N VAL A 255 1.64 15.80 -36.08
CA VAL A 255 2.08 17.00 -36.81
C VAL A 255 3.09 16.64 -37.90
N LEU A 256 4.05 15.76 -37.62
CA LEU A 256 5.02 15.30 -38.61
C LEU A 256 4.36 14.50 -39.74
N TYR A 257 3.42 13.62 -39.40
CA TYR A 257 2.64 12.85 -40.39
C TYR A 257 1.76 13.75 -41.26
N ALA A 258 1.15 14.80 -40.68
CA ALA A 258 0.38 15.79 -41.42
C ALA A 258 1.25 16.65 -42.35
N ARG A 259 2.52 16.88 -42.00
CA ARG A 259 3.50 17.63 -42.82
C ARG A 259 3.95 16.86 -44.06
N ASP A 260 3.84 15.53 -44.03
CA ASP A 260 4.32 14.63 -45.08
C ASP A 260 3.20 13.72 -45.64
N GLN A 261 2.03 14.29 -45.89
CA GLN A 261 0.95 13.56 -46.57
C GLN A 261 1.34 13.28 -48.03
N GLY A 262 2.06 12.19 -48.24
CA GLY A 262 2.52 11.73 -49.56
C GLY A 262 3.95 11.16 -49.61
N GLY A 263 4.71 11.19 -48.51
CA GLY A 263 6.07 10.65 -48.47
C GLY A 263 7.07 11.47 -49.31
N GLN A 264 6.92 12.79 -49.33
CA GLN A 264 7.75 13.72 -50.08
C GLN A 264 8.93 14.29 -49.29
N LEU A 265 8.95 14.15 -47.96
CA LEU A 265 10.12 14.55 -47.16
C LEU A 265 11.31 13.60 -47.40
N ASP A 266 12.51 14.18 -47.50
CA ASP A 266 13.76 13.42 -47.46
C ASP A 266 13.80 12.63 -46.13
N PRO A 267 14.03 11.30 -46.15
CA PRO A 267 14.17 10.49 -44.94
C PRO A 267 15.12 11.08 -43.89
N LYS A 268 16.14 11.82 -44.32
CA LYS A 268 17.08 12.50 -43.43
C LYS A 268 16.46 13.70 -42.70
N GLU A 269 15.60 14.46 -43.37
CA GLU A 269 14.84 15.57 -42.75
C GLU A 269 13.80 15.02 -41.77
N LEU A 270 13.07 13.98 -42.16
CA LEU A 270 12.10 13.32 -41.28
C LEU A 270 12.75 12.77 -39.99
N ALA A 271 13.94 12.19 -40.11
CA ALA A 271 14.71 11.69 -38.97
C ALA A 271 15.18 12.82 -38.03
N LEU A 272 15.60 13.96 -38.58
CA LEU A 272 16.00 15.14 -37.80
C LEU A 272 14.80 15.78 -37.08
N ASP A 273 13.66 15.86 -37.74
CA ASP A 273 12.43 16.38 -37.13
C ASP A 273 11.90 15.45 -36.02
N LEU A 274 11.96 14.13 -36.22
CA LEU A 274 11.65 13.16 -35.16
C LEU A 274 12.59 13.35 -33.97
N ALA A 275 13.90 13.44 -34.21
CA ALA A 275 14.89 13.63 -33.15
C ALA A 275 14.67 14.95 -32.38
N ALA A 276 14.32 16.03 -33.08
CA ALA A 276 14.01 17.32 -32.46
C ALA A 276 12.70 17.28 -31.65
N ALA A 277 11.68 16.55 -32.11
CA ALA A 277 10.39 16.43 -31.43
C ALA A 277 10.43 15.51 -30.19
N LEU A 278 11.31 14.51 -30.20
CA LEU A 278 11.45 13.50 -29.14
C LEU A 278 12.41 13.90 -28.02
N GLY A 279 13.24 14.93 -28.24
CA GLY A 279 14.28 15.35 -27.31
C GLY A 279 15.53 14.46 -27.36
N PRO A 280 16.67 14.95 -26.83
CA PRO A 280 17.99 14.33 -27.06
C PRO A 280 18.13 12.91 -26.49
N ASP A 281 17.51 12.63 -25.34
CA ASP A 281 17.65 11.34 -24.65
C ASP A 281 16.88 10.22 -25.37
N LEU A 282 15.65 10.52 -25.81
CA LEU A 282 14.81 9.55 -26.52
C LEU A 282 15.22 9.38 -27.98
N ALA A 283 15.71 10.43 -28.63
CA ALA A 283 16.30 10.36 -29.96
C ALA A 283 17.52 9.44 -30.01
N THR A 284 18.33 9.44 -28.95
CA THR A 284 19.50 8.55 -28.82
C THR A 284 19.09 7.09 -28.67
N GLN A 285 18.06 6.81 -27.86
CA GLN A 285 17.51 5.45 -27.73
C GLN A 285 16.85 4.96 -29.02
N LEU A 286 16.06 5.80 -29.70
CA LEU A 286 15.41 5.45 -30.96
C LEU A 286 16.43 5.23 -32.09
N ALA A 287 17.50 6.03 -32.14
CA ALA A 287 18.58 5.84 -33.11
C ALA A 287 19.35 4.53 -32.87
N ALA A 288 19.54 4.12 -31.61
CA ALA A 288 20.17 2.86 -31.26
C ALA A 288 19.32 1.64 -31.70
N GLU A 289 18.00 1.69 -31.44
CA GLU A 289 17.02 0.65 -31.83
C GLU A 289 16.82 0.56 -33.36
N LEU A 290 16.68 1.70 -34.05
CA LEU A 290 16.57 1.73 -35.52
C LEU A 290 17.86 1.25 -36.19
N GLY A 291 19.02 1.59 -35.64
CA GLY A 291 20.32 1.08 -36.11
C GLY A 291 20.44 -0.44 -35.99
N THR A 292 19.82 -1.04 -34.96
CA THR A 292 19.76 -2.51 -34.81
C THR A 292 18.82 -3.15 -35.83
N ILE A 293 17.66 -2.54 -36.10
CA ILE A 293 16.70 -3.03 -37.10
C ILE A 293 17.26 -2.95 -38.53
N VAL A 294 17.95 -1.87 -38.89
CA VAL A 294 18.56 -1.72 -40.23
C VAL A 294 19.73 -2.68 -40.45
N THR A 295 20.49 -3.00 -39.40
CA THR A 295 21.61 -3.96 -39.49
C THR A 295 21.17 -5.42 -39.48
N HIS A 296 20.00 -5.73 -38.90
CA HIS A 296 19.50 -7.11 -38.79
C HIS A 296 18.32 -7.43 -39.74
N GLY A 297 17.75 -6.42 -40.41
CA GLY A 297 16.64 -6.56 -41.36
C GLY A 297 17.06 -6.82 -42.81
N ALA A 298 18.34 -6.75 -43.14
CA ALA A 298 18.85 -7.21 -44.43
C ALA A 298 19.04 -8.73 -44.38
N ALA A 299 17.96 -9.49 -44.58
CA ALA A 299 18.10 -10.90 -44.93
C ALA A 299 18.95 -10.97 -46.22
N PRO A 300 20.05 -11.76 -46.25
CA PRO A 300 20.82 -11.94 -47.47
C PRO A 300 19.92 -12.60 -48.52
N ALA A 301 19.90 -12.01 -49.73
CA ALA A 301 19.25 -12.57 -50.91
C ALA A 301 19.99 -13.82 -51.41
#